data_AF-A0A9D2RPT9-F1
#
_entry.id   AF-A0A9D2RPT9-F1
#
_cell.length_a   1.000
_cell.length_b   1.000
_cell.length_c   1.000
_cell.angle_alpha   90.00
_cell.angle_beta   90.00
_cell.angle_gamma   90.00
#
_symmetry.space_group_name_H-M   'P 1'
#
loop_
_entity.id
_entity.type
_entity.pdbx_description
1 polymer ?
#
loop_
_entity_poly.entity_id
_entity_poly.type
_entity_poly.pdbx_seq_one_letter_code
_entity_poly.pdbx_strand_id
1 'polypeptide(L)'
;MMLPLMFMSSRQKKAQRQQQERVAALGIGDEVRTHSGFYGLIVDEFDDLVILESESGAQTKWARQAIAQKVEDPELAQLDEADEDEAASADGAIPGVTVDDERDDDRRDR
;
A
#
# COMPACT_ATOMS: atom_id res chain seq x y z
N MET A 1 48.50 -17.45 -0.97
CA MET A 1 47.32 -17.29 -0.09
C MET A 1 46.39 -16.27 -0.73
N MET A 2 45.21 -16.67 -1.21
CA MET A 2 44.18 -15.72 -1.65
C MET A 2 42.78 -16.32 -1.49
N LEU A 3 41.85 -15.47 -1.04
CA LEU A 3 40.39 -15.51 -1.10
C LEU A 3 39.64 -16.34 -0.05
N PRO A 4 38.68 -15.68 0.63
CA PRO A 4 37.31 -15.84 0.15
C PRO A 4 36.53 -14.52 0.09
N LEU A 5 36.65 -13.78 -1.02
CA LEU A 5 35.78 -12.62 -1.33
C LEU A 5 34.44 -13.02 -1.96
N MET A 6 34.20 -14.31 -2.25
CA MET A 6 33.00 -14.74 -2.99
C MET A 6 31.72 -14.86 -2.15
N PHE A 7 31.81 -15.06 -0.83
CA PHE A 7 30.62 -15.27 0.02
C PHE A 7 29.94 -13.97 0.51
N MET A 8 30.60 -12.82 0.42
CA MET A 8 30.02 -11.54 0.89
C MET A 8 29.08 -10.90 -0.15
N SER A 9 29.26 -11.24 -1.43
CA SER A 9 28.54 -10.59 -2.55
C SER A 9 27.06 -10.98 -2.66
N SER A 10 26.68 -12.21 -2.25
CA SER A 10 25.29 -12.67 -2.36
C SER A 10 24.35 -12.01 -1.34
N ARG A 11 24.83 -11.76 -0.12
CA ARG A 11 24.06 -11.07 0.94
C ARG A 11 23.82 -9.61 0.60
N GLN A 12 24.81 -8.92 0.03
CA GLN A 12 24.67 -7.54 -0.41
C GLN A 12 23.61 -7.38 -1.51
N LYS A 13 23.58 -8.28 -2.50
CA LYS A 13 22.55 -8.24 -3.56
C LYS A 13 21.13 -8.41 -3.02
N LYS A 14 20.93 -9.25 -2.00
CA LYS A 14 19.60 -9.44 -1.39
C LYS A 14 19.13 -8.20 -0.64
N ALA A 15 20.02 -7.55 0.12
CA ALA A 15 19.70 -6.31 0.83
C ALA A 15 19.35 -5.16 -0.15
N GLN A 16 20.06 -5.07 -1.28
CA GLN A 16 19.78 -4.06 -2.30
C GLN A 16 18.40 -4.22 -2.95
N ARG A 17 17.99 -5.46 -3.24
CA ARG A 17 16.65 -5.75 -3.79
C ARG A 17 15.52 -5.40 -2.81
N GLN A 18 15.67 -5.79 -1.55
CA GLN A 18 14.70 -5.44 -0.50
C GLN A 18 14.57 -3.92 -0.30
N GLN A 19 15.65 -3.17 -0.52
CA GLN A 19 15.60 -1.71 -0.47
C GLN A 19 14.86 -1.13 -1.68
N GLN A 20 15.06 -1.70 -2.88
CA GLN A 20 14.33 -1.30 -4.09
C GLN A 20 12.82 -1.60 -3.98
N GLU A 21 12.45 -2.76 -3.42
CA GLU A 21 11.05 -3.15 -3.20
C GLU A 21 10.32 -2.17 -2.26
N ARG A 22 10.99 -1.66 -1.22
CA ARG A 22 10.39 -0.66 -0.31
C ARG A 22 10.18 0.70 -0.98
N VAL A 23 11.07 1.11 -1.89
CA VAL A 23 10.91 2.35 -2.68
C VAL A 23 9.85 2.16 -3.77
N ALA A 24 9.59 0.94 -4.23
CA ALA A 24 8.56 0.63 -5.21
C ALA A 24 7.13 0.72 -4.64
N ALA A 25 6.95 0.67 -3.32
CA ALA A 25 5.66 0.87 -2.68
C ALA A 25 5.23 2.35 -2.63
N LEU A 26 6.11 3.28 -3.03
CA LEU A 26 5.81 4.70 -3.12
C LEU A 26 4.99 4.98 -4.37
N GLY A 27 3.85 5.65 -4.19
CA GLY A 27 2.93 5.98 -5.27
C GLY A 27 2.64 7.48 -5.39
N ILE A 28 1.78 7.82 -6.34
CA ILE A 28 1.26 9.18 -6.51
C ILE A 28 0.47 9.60 -5.26
N GLY A 29 0.70 10.83 -4.79
CA GLY A 29 0.10 11.37 -3.57
C GLY A 29 0.95 11.20 -2.31
N ASP A 30 2.07 10.47 -2.40
CA ASP A 30 3.00 10.33 -1.29
C ASP A 30 4.00 11.49 -1.24
N GLU A 31 4.22 12.02 -0.04
CA GLU A 31 5.33 12.93 0.22
C GLU A 31 6.62 12.14 0.45
N VAL A 32 7.70 12.55 -0.23
CA VAL A 32 8.97 11.82 -0.23
C VAL A 32 10.15 12.74 -0.02
N ARG A 33 11.22 12.17 0.57
CA ARG A 33 12.52 12.83 0.68
C ARG A 33 13.53 12.18 -0.23
N THR A 34 14.24 12.99 -1.02
CA THR A 34 15.36 12.53 -1.84
C THR A 34 16.65 12.41 -1.03
N HIS A 35 17.65 11.72 -1.56
CA HIS A 35 18.96 11.62 -0.93
C HIS A 35 19.69 12.95 -0.73
N SER A 36 19.40 13.98 -1.55
CA SER A 36 19.98 15.32 -1.41
C SER A 36 19.26 16.17 -0.35
N GLY A 37 18.17 15.67 0.24
CA GLY A 37 17.35 16.40 1.20
C GLY A 37 16.25 17.27 0.57
N PHE A 38 15.91 17.03 -0.70
CA PHE A 38 14.72 17.65 -1.31
C PHE A 38 13.47 16.93 -0.81
N TYR A 39 12.42 17.69 -0.52
CA TYR A 39 11.10 17.21 -0.13
C TYR A 39 10.10 17.61 -1.20
N GLY A 40 9.19 16.70 -1.53
CA GLY A 40 8.12 17.00 -2.47
C GLY A 40 7.11 15.87 -2.55
N LEU A 41 5.95 16.21 -3.10
CA LEU A 41 4.83 15.30 -3.36
C LEU A 41 5.03 14.62 -4.71
N ILE A 42 4.81 13.31 -4.78
CA ILE A 42 4.76 12.60 -6.06
C ILE A 42 3.44 12.95 -6.76
N VAL A 43 3.52 13.70 -7.86
CA VAL A 43 2.34 14.07 -8.67
C VAL A 43 2.15 13.17 -9.89
N ASP A 44 3.23 12.55 -10.35
CA ASP A 44 3.22 11.62 -11.48
C ASP A 44 4.39 10.66 -11.36
N GLU A 45 4.20 9.44 -11.87
CA GLU A 45 5.23 8.40 -11.84
C GLU A 45 5.33 7.64 -13.16
N PHE A 46 6.57 7.28 -13.50
CA PHE A 46 6.93 6.41 -14.60
C PHE A 46 7.81 5.29 -14.05
N ASP A 47 8.23 4.36 -14.91
CA ASP A 47 9.06 3.22 -14.51
C ASP A 47 10.31 3.67 -13.70
N ASP A 48 11.19 4.45 -14.33
CA ASP A 48 12.48 4.86 -13.74
C ASP A 48 12.51 6.32 -13.27
N LEU A 49 11.43 7.07 -13.48
CA LEU A 49 11.33 8.51 -13.25
C LEU A 49 10.08 8.85 -12.43
N VAL A 50 10.17 9.87 -11.60
CA VAL A 50 9.06 10.43 -10.84
C VAL A 50 9.05 11.95 -10.98
N ILE A 51 7.87 12.54 -10.96
CA ILE A 51 7.68 13.99 -10.94
C ILE A 51 7.36 14.37 -9.51
N LEU A 52 8.20 15.23 -8.94
CA LEU A 52 7.99 15.77 -7.60
C LEU A 52 7.55 17.23 -7.70
N GLU A 53 6.52 17.57 -6.94
CA GLU A 53 6.06 18.94 -6.75
C GLU A 53 6.53 19.46 -5.38
N SER A 54 7.21 20.62 -5.38
CA SER A 54 7.55 21.32 -4.15
C SER A 54 6.36 22.12 -3.62
N GLU A 55 6.40 22.53 -2.35
CA GLU A 55 5.35 23.38 -1.74
C GLU A 55 5.06 24.68 -2.52
N SER A 56 6.03 25.18 -3.27
CA SER A 56 5.86 26.33 -4.16
C SER A 56 5.11 26.03 -5.47
N GLY A 57 4.68 24.78 -5.69
CA GLY A 57 4.04 24.29 -6.91
C GLY A 57 5.00 24.05 -8.08
N ALA A 58 6.32 24.06 -7.84
CA ALA A 58 7.29 23.80 -8.90
C ALA A 58 7.47 22.29 -9.09
N GLN A 59 7.31 21.83 -10.34
CA GLN A 59 7.49 20.44 -10.70
C GLN A 59 8.89 20.17 -11.21
N THR A 60 9.52 19.12 -10.67
CA THR A 60 10.87 18.70 -11.03
C THR A 60 10.93 17.21 -11.31
N LYS A 61 11.75 16.81 -12.29
CA LYS A 61 11.92 15.41 -12.67
C LYS A 61 13.06 14.79 -11.87
N TRP A 62 12.79 13.68 -11.22
CA TRP A 62 13.75 12.92 -10.44
C TRP A 62 13.78 11.46 -10.90
N ALA A 63 14.93 10.82 -10.77
CA ALA A 63 15.01 9.37 -10.96
C ALA A 63 14.40 8.67 -9.73
N ARG A 64 13.67 7.56 -9.91
CA ARG A 64 13.08 6.81 -8.80
C ARG A 64 14.12 6.38 -7.77
N GLN A 65 15.32 6.03 -8.23
CA GLN A 65 16.49 5.72 -7.39
C GLN A 65 17.02 6.89 -6.54
N ALA A 66 16.62 8.13 -6.82
CA ALA A 66 17.01 9.29 -6.03
C ALA A 66 16.14 9.47 -4.77
N ILE A 67 15.02 8.74 -4.68
CA ILE A 67 14.10 8.78 -3.54
C ILE A 67 14.68 7.94 -2.39
N ALA A 68 14.83 8.58 -1.23
CA ALA A 68 15.44 7.94 -0.07
C ALA A 68 14.41 7.25 0.81
N GLN A 69 13.28 7.92 1.10
CA GLN A 69 12.22 7.42 1.98
C GLN A 69 10.92 8.19 1.78
N LYS A 70 9.80 7.54 2.13
CA LYS A 70 8.52 8.20 2.38
C LYS A 70 8.65 9.11 3.59
N VAL A 71 8.01 10.28 3.53
CA VAL A 71 7.79 11.12 4.70
C VAL A 71 6.43 10.70 5.25
N GLU A 72 6.44 9.98 6.36
CA GLU A 72 5.22 9.72 7.13
C GLU A 72 4.95 10.98 7.97
N ASP A 73 3.88 11.69 7.64
CA ASP A 73 3.38 12.73 8.53
C ASP A 73 2.72 12.05 9.73
N PRO A 74 3.25 12.21 10.95
CA PRO A 74 2.69 11.59 12.14
C PRO A 74 1.27 12.06 12.46
N GLU A 75 0.79 13.18 11.88
CA GLU A 75 -0.60 13.62 12.02
C GLU A 75 -1.56 12.87 11.10
N LEU A 76 -1.12 12.46 9.89
CA LEU A 76 -1.94 11.71 8.93
C LEU A 76 -2.01 10.20 9.26
N ALA A 77 -0.94 9.64 9.83
CA ALA A 77 -0.88 8.22 10.21
C ALA A 77 -1.95 7.82 11.26
N GLN A 78 -2.47 8.78 12.03
CA GLN A 78 -3.51 8.54 13.04
C GLN A 78 -4.93 8.44 12.45
N LEU A 79 -5.12 8.74 11.16
CA LEU A 79 -6.42 8.69 10.48
C LEU A 79 -6.66 7.36 9.74
N ASP A 80 -5.60 6.68 9.30
CA ASP A 80 -5.69 5.42 8.53
C ASP A 80 -5.92 4.17 9.41
N GLU A 81 -5.72 4.25 10.73
CA GLU A 81 -6.03 3.13 11.64
C GLU A 81 -7.53 2.95 11.93
N ALA A 82 -8.41 3.78 11.35
CA ALA A 82 -9.84 3.80 11.65
C ALA A 82 -10.74 3.08 10.63
N ASP A 83 -10.22 2.54 9.51
CA ASP A 83 -11.06 2.07 8.38
C ASP A 83 -10.80 0.61 7.91
N GLU A 84 -10.20 -0.25 8.75
CA GLU A 84 -9.95 -1.67 8.39
C GLU A 84 -10.92 -2.70 9.01
N ASP A 85 -11.98 -2.31 9.74
CA ASP A 85 -12.80 -3.27 10.50
C ASP A 85 -14.30 -3.33 10.18
N GLU A 86 -14.74 -3.01 8.95
CA GLU A 86 -16.15 -3.29 8.57
C GLU A 86 -16.42 -3.61 7.10
N ALA A 87 -15.68 -4.58 6.54
CA ALA A 87 -16.01 -5.19 5.25
C ALA A 87 -16.16 -6.72 5.33
N ALA A 88 -16.98 -7.23 6.25
CA ALA A 88 -17.47 -8.60 6.19
C ALA A 88 -18.78 -8.79 6.98
N SER A 89 -19.93 -8.50 6.35
CA SER A 89 -21.18 -9.30 6.41
C SER A 89 -22.32 -8.53 5.74
N ALA A 90 -22.45 -8.65 4.41
CA ALA A 90 -23.73 -8.40 3.75
C ALA A 90 -24.61 -9.65 3.89
N ASP A 91 -25.12 -9.89 5.09
CA ASP A 91 -26.18 -10.88 5.32
C ASP A 91 -27.53 -10.17 5.13
N GLY A 92 -28.24 -10.55 4.08
CA GLY A 92 -29.48 -9.95 3.66
C GLY A 92 -30.61 -10.27 4.64
N ALA A 93 -30.93 -9.33 5.53
CA ALA A 93 -32.18 -9.32 6.26
C ALA A 93 -33.05 -8.15 5.77
N ILE A 94 -33.97 -8.45 4.86
CA ILE A 94 -35.08 -7.54 4.53
C ILE A 94 -36.10 -7.67 5.69
N PRO A 95 -36.35 -6.64 6.52
CA PRO A 95 -37.31 -6.76 7.59
C PRO A 95 -38.70 -6.48 7.02
N GLY A 96 -39.49 -7.54 6.78
CA GLY A 96 -40.92 -7.35 6.45
C GLY A 96 -41.58 -8.37 5.52
N VAL A 97 -41.03 -9.56 5.30
CA VAL A 97 -41.74 -10.62 4.56
C VAL A 97 -42.19 -11.72 5.53
N THR A 98 -43.47 -11.67 5.91
CA THR A 98 -44.15 -12.79 6.55
C THR A 98 -44.43 -13.84 5.48
N VAL A 99 -43.63 -14.90 5.44
CA VAL A 99 -43.98 -16.11 4.70
C VAL A 99 -44.81 -16.98 5.65
N ASP A 100 -46.13 -16.84 5.54
CA ASP A 100 -47.08 -17.87 5.97
C ASP A 100 -46.84 -19.11 5.08
N ASP A 101 -46.17 -20.12 5.63
CA ASP A 101 -46.06 -21.45 5.01
C ASP A 101 -46.12 -22.51 6.11
N GLU A 102 -47.30 -22.67 6.71
CA GLU A 102 -47.65 -23.90 7.41
C GLU A 102 -47.98 -24.97 6.37
N ARG A 103 -46.92 -25.73 6.10
CA ARG A 103 -46.78 -26.91 5.28
C ARG A 103 -47.92 -27.92 5.42
N ASP A 104 -48.54 -28.23 4.29
CA ASP A 104 -49.07 -29.56 4.00
C ASP A 104 -47.93 -30.58 4.01
N ASP A 105 -47.96 -31.57 4.91
CA ASP A 105 -47.34 -32.87 4.67
C ASP A 105 -48.10 -33.99 5.40
N ASP A 106 -49.04 -34.57 4.65
CA ASP A 106 -49.32 -35.99 4.49
C ASP A 106 -48.87 -36.99 5.59
N ARG A 107 -49.87 -37.74 6.07
CA ARG A 107 -49.80 -39.14 6.55
C ARG A 107 -49.00 -39.47 7.81
N ARG A 108 -49.74 -39.87 8.85
CA ARG A 108 -49.36 -41.02 9.69
C ARG A 108 -50.57 -41.65 10.38
N ASP A 109 -50.98 -42.78 9.81
CA ASP A 109 -51.56 -43.98 10.43
C ASP A 109 -51.97 -43.90 11.92
N ARG A 110 -53.27 -44.03 12.22
CA ARG A 110 -53.89 -45.14 12.97
C ARG A 110 -55.30 -44.81 13.46
#